data_AF-A0A6I3UAH8-F1
#
_entry.id   AF-A0A6I3UAH8-F1
#
_cell.length_a   1.000
_cell.length_b   1.000
_cell.length_c   1.000
_cell.angle_alpha   90.00
_cell.angle_beta   90.00
_cell.angle_gamma   90.00
#
_symmetry.space_group_name_H-M   'P 1'
#
loop_
_entity.id
_entity.type
_entity.pdbx_description
1 polymer ?
#
loop_
_entity_poly.entity_id
_entity_poly.type
_entity_poly.pdbx_seq_one_letter_code
_entity_poly.pdbx_strand_id
1 'polypeptide(L)'
;GKLQVHLAQLKYLLPRLVGQGIMLSRQAGGIGSRGPGESQLELNRRSVRNQITDIERQLKVVEKNRATVREKRLESSTFKIGLVGYT
;
A
#
# COMPACT_ATOMS: atom_id res chain seq x y z
N GLY A 1 5.45 -8.05 8.44
CA GLY A 1 4.00 -8.13 8.64
C GLY A 1 3.34 -6.79 8.41
N LYS A 2 3.54 -5.83 9.32
CA LYS A 2 2.86 -4.51 9.30
C LYS A 2 2.86 -3.80 7.93
N LEU A 3 4.00 -3.73 7.24
CA LEU A 3 4.08 -3.13 5.89
C LEU A 3 3.23 -3.87 4.84
N GLN A 4 3.18 -5.20 4.89
CA GLN A 4 2.36 -6.00 3.98
C GLN A 4 0.87 -5.84 4.28
N VAL A 5 0.51 -5.77 5.56
CA VAL A 5 -0.87 -5.49 6.00
C VAL A 5 -1.30 -4.10 5.55
N HIS A 6 -0.44 -3.10 5.74
CA HIS A 6 -0.75 -1.72 5.36
C HIS A 6 -0.85 -1.56 3.83
N LEU A 7 0.01 -2.24 3.06
CA LEU A 7 -0.12 -2.32 1.60
C LEU A 7 -1.46 -2.92 1.19
N ALA A 8 -1.89 -4.01 1.84
CA ALA A 8 -3.18 -4.64 1.57
C ALA A 8 -4.35 -3.70 1.89
N GLN A 9 -4.27 -2.95 3.00
CA GLN A 9 -5.26 -1.94 3.35
C GLN A 9 -5.34 -0.83 2.30
N LEU A 10 -4.21 -0.29 1.85
CA LEU A 10 -4.19 0.77 0.83
C LEU A 10 -4.71 0.28 -0.52
N LYS A 11 -4.32 -0.93 -0.96
CA LYS A 11 -4.83 -1.55 -2.19
C LYS A 11 -6.33 -1.81 -2.13
N TYR A 12 -6.86 -2.15 -0.96
CA TYR A 12 -8.29 -2.34 -0.73
C TYR A 12 -9.07 -1.01 -0.69
N LEU A 13 -8.47 0.06 -0.16
CA LEU A 13 -9.09 1.38 -0.06
C LEU A 13 -9.11 2.15 -1.40
N LEU A 14 -8.06 1.99 -2.23
CA LEU A 14 -7.90 2.69 -3.50
C LEU A 14 -9.15 2.66 -4.42
N PRO A 15 -9.79 1.50 -4.70
CA PRO A 15 -10.99 1.46 -5.54
C PRO A 15 -12.22 2.10 -4.87
N ARG A 16 -12.26 2.18 -3.53
CA ARG A 16 -13.40 2.71 -2.78
C ARG A 16 -13.43 4.22 -2.69
N LEU A 17 -12.25 4.85 -2.78
CA LEU A 17 -12.13 6.32 -2.87
C LEU A 17 -12.81 6.87 -4.13
N VAL A 18 -12.88 6.08 -5.21
CA VAL A 18 -13.59 6.44 -6.45
C VAL A 18 -15.10 6.56 -6.24
N GLY A 19 -15.70 5.63 -5.49
CA GLY A 19 -17.14 5.63 -5.21
C GLY A 19 -17.59 6.77 -4.29
N GLN A 20 -16.73 7.20 -3.37
CA GLN A 20 -17.01 8.33 -2.47
C GLN A 20 -16.82 9.70 -3.13
N GLY A 21 -16.12 9.75 -4.27
CA GLY A 21 -15.92 10.99 -5.01
C GLY A 21 -17.19 11.64 -5.51
N ILE A 22 -18.25 10.86 -5.74
CA ILE A 22 -19.57 11.37 -6.14
C ILE A 22 -20.21 12.18 -5.00
N MET A 23 -20.03 11.75 -3.74
CA MET A 23 -20.54 12.47 -2.56
C MET A 23 -19.68 13.68 -2.21
N LEU A 24 -18.34 13.55 -2.28
CA LEU A 24 -17.40 14.64 -2.02
C LEU A 24 -17.50 15.76 -3.08
N SER A 25 -17.81 15.40 -4.33
CA SER A 25 -18.10 16.36 -5.41
C SER A 25 -19.43 17.09 -5.22
N ARG A 26 -20.43 16.49 -4.56
CA ARG A 26 -21.73 17.13 -4.29
C ARG A 26 -21.67 18.06 -3.08
N GLN A 27 -20.84 17.77 -2.09
CA GLN A 27 -20.65 18.64 -0.92
C GLN A 27 -19.86 19.92 -1.26
N ALA A 28 -19.15 19.94 -2.40
CA ALA A 28 -18.59 21.16 -3.01
C ALA A 28 -19.62 22.00 -3.79
N GLY A 29 -20.91 21.71 -3.64
CA GLY A 29 -22.02 22.65 -3.72
C GLY A 29 -22.02 23.62 -4.90
N GLY A 30 -22.23 23.13 -6.14
CA GLY A 30 -22.88 23.85 -7.25
C GLY A 30 -22.46 25.28 -7.64
N ILE A 31 -21.48 25.91 -6.99
CA ILE A 31 -21.13 27.32 -7.12
C ILE A 31 -19.61 27.42 -7.15
N GLY A 32 -19.07 27.95 -8.25
CA GLY A 32 -17.70 28.48 -8.25
C GLY A 32 -16.63 27.58 -8.88
N SER A 33 -16.89 27.09 -10.09
CA SER A 33 -15.83 26.76 -11.03
C SER A 33 -14.93 27.98 -11.29
N ARG A 34 -13.72 28.02 -10.73
CA ARG A 34 -12.46 28.47 -11.39
C ARG A 34 -11.27 28.53 -10.41
N GLY A 35 -10.54 27.42 -10.33
CA GLY A 35 -9.13 27.31 -9.93
C GLY A 35 -8.85 26.40 -8.71
N PRO A 36 -7.75 25.61 -8.67
CA PRO A 36 -6.85 25.11 -9.72
C PRO A 36 -7.31 23.74 -10.28
N GLY A 37 -6.89 23.37 -11.48
CA GLY A 37 -7.45 22.25 -12.28
C GLY A 37 -7.29 20.81 -11.76
N GLU A 38 -6.96 20.57 -10.49
CA GLU A 38 -6.84 19.24 -9.91
C GLU A 38 -7.94 19.05 -8.84
N SER A 39 -8.85 18.09 -9.04
CA SER A 39 -9.90 17.78 -8.05
C SER A 39 -9.25 17.29 -6.74
N GLN A 40 -9.83 17.62 -5.59
CA GLN A 40 -9.39 17.08 -4.29
C GLN A 40 -9.34 15.54 -4.29
N LEU A 41 -10.19 14.90 -5.10
CA LEU A 41 -10.15 13.45 -5.34
C LEU A 41 -8.88 13.00 -6.03
N GLU A 42 -8.42 13.76 -7.01
CA GLU A 42 -7.20 13.48 -7.75
C GLU A 42 -5.96 13.63 -6.88
N LEU A 43 -5.92 14.66 -6.02
CA LEU A 43 -4.87 14.86 -5.02
C LEU A 43 -4.80 13.68 -4.03
N ASN A 44 -5.94 13.28 -3.46
CA ASN A 44 -6.02 12.13 -2.57
C ASN A 44 -5.58 10.84 -3.27
N ARG A 45 -6.00 10.64 -4.53
CA ARG A 45 -5.62 9.49 -5.35
C ARG A 45 -4.11 9.44 -5.59
N ARG A 46 -3.50 10.58 -5.92
CA ARG A 46 -2.05 10.71 -6.10
C ARG A 46 -1.31 10.39 -4.80
N SER A 47 -1.77 10.93 -3.66
CA SER A 47 -1.19 10.66 -2.35
C SER A 47 -1.18 9.17 -2.00
N VAL A 48 -2.31 8.47 -2.16
CA VAL A 48 -2.41 7.03 -1.88
C VAL A 48 -1.49 6.22 -2.81
N ARG A 49 -1.40 6.57 -4.09
CA ARG A 49 -0.47 5.90 -5.02
C ARG A 49 0.99 6.09 -4.64
N ASN A 50 1.37 7.29 -4.20
CA ASN A 50 2.72 7.57 -3.72
C ASN A 50 3.04 6.71 -2.49
N GLN A 51 2.12 6.64 -1.53
CA GLN A 51 2.27 5.79 -0.35
C GLN A 51 2.43 4.29 -0.70
N ILE A 52 1.61 3.78 -1.64
CA ILE A 52 1.75 2.41 -2.14
C ILE A 52 3.16 2.19 -2.70
N THR A 53 3.64 3.10 -3.55
CA THR A 53 4.96 3.00 -4.20
C THR A 53 6.08 3.01 -3.16
N ASP A 54 6.00 3.85 -2.14
CA ASP A 54 7.01 3.93 -1.08
C ASP A 54 7.03 2.66 -0.23
N ILE A 55 5.86 2.12 0.13
CA ILE A 55 5.77 0.86 0.88
C ILE A 55 6.31 -0.31 0.05
N GLU A 56 6.01 -0.36 -1.25
CA GLU A 56 6.57 -1.38 -2.14
C GLU A 56 8.10 -1.28 -2.24
N ARG A 57 8.65 -0.06 -2.29
CA ARG A 57 10.10 0.15 -2.24
C ARG A 57 10.71 -0.35 -0.93
N GLN A 58 10.09 -0.04 0.21
CA GLN A 58 10.54 -0.54 1.52
C GLN A 58 10.46 -2.07 1.60
N LEU A 59 9.41 -2.68 1.06
CA LEU A 59 9.27 -4.13 1.02
C LEU A 59 10.38 -4.80 0.21
N LYS A 60 10.79 -4.24 -0.93
CA LYS A 60 11.92 -4.75 -1.72
C LYS A 60 13.23 -4.78 -0.92
N VAL A 61 13.49 -3.76 -0.09
CA VAL A 61 14.67 -3.73 0.78
C VAL A 61 14.58 -4.82 1.85
N VAL A 62 13.41 -5.00 2.45
CA VAL A 62 13.17 -6.06 3.44
C VAL A 62 13.33 -7.45 2.82
N GLU A 63 12.84 -7.65 1.60
CA GLU A 63 13.01 -8.91 0.86
C GLU A 63 14.48 -9.21 0.57
N LYS A 64 15.26 -8.21 0.13
CA LYS A 64 16.70 -8.36 -0.08
C LYS A 64 17.41 -8.81 1.20
N ASN A 65 17.11 -8.15 2.32
CA ASN A 65 17.68 -8.53 3.62
C ASN A 65 17.27 -9.96 4.03
N ARG A 66 16.01 -10.34 3.79
CA ARG A 66 15.54 -11.71 4.04
C ARG A 66 16.23 -12.74 3.17
N ALA A 67 16.54 -12.43 1.91
CA ALA A 67 17.27 -13.31 1.01
C ALA A 67 18.69 -13.58 1.53
N THR A 68 19.42 -12.54 1.95
CA THR A 68 20.77 -12.68 2.53
C THR A 68 20.74 -13.49 3.83
N VAL A 69 19.75 -13.26 4.71
CA VAL A 69 19.59 -14.06 5.93
C VAL A 69 19.23 -15.52 5.60
N ARG A 70 18.43 -15.75 4.55
CA ARG A 70 18.08 -17.10 4.08
C ARG A 70 19.29 -17.84 3.53
N GLU A 71 20.15 -17.18 2.77
CA GLU A 71 21.38 -17.74 2.21
C GLU A 71 22.33 -18.20 3.33
N LYS A 72 22.61 -17.34 4.31
CA LYS A 72 23.39 -17.72 5.51
C LYS A 72 22.77 -18.89 6.27
N ARG A 73 21.44 -18.95 6.36
CA ARG A 73 20.74 -20.10 6.97
C ARG A 73 20.92 -21.35 6.12
N LEU A 74 20.94 -21.27 4.79
CA LEU A 74 21.13 -22.41 3.90
C LEU A 74 22.54 -22.97 4.00
N GLU A 75 23.55 -22.11 4.12
CA GLU A 75 24.95 -22.51 4.36
C GLU A 75 25.16 -23.14 5.74
N SER A 76 24.31 -22.82 6.72
CA SER A 76 24.39 -23.45 8.03
C SER A 76 23.92 -24.91 7.96
N SER A 77 24.70 -25.82 8.56
CA SER A 77 24.38 -27.25 8.68
C SER A 77 23.25 -27.55 9.67
N THR A 78 22.53 -26.51 10.12
CA THR A 78 21.49 -26.62 11.14
C THR A 78 20.20 -27.15 10.51
N PHE A 79 19.61 -28.17 11.13
CA PHE A 79 18.32 -28.74 10.73
C PHE A 79 17.19 -27.71 10.92
N LYS A 80 16.26 -27.62 9.96
CA LYS A 80 15.19 -26.60 9.90
C LYS A 80 13.83 -27.31 9.87
N ILE A 81 12.92 -26.89 10.73
CA ILE A 81 11.55 -27.43 10.81
C ILE A 81 10.56 -26.27 10.63
N GLY A 82 9.52 -26.49 9.83
CA GLY A 82 8.39 -25.57 9.68
C GLY A 82 7.12 -26.25 10.17
N LEU A 83 6.41 -25.59 11.08
CA LEU A 83 5.11 -26.05 11.54
C LEU A 83 4.03 -25.34 10.72
N VAL A 84 3.09 -26.11 10.18
CA VAL A 84 1.93 -25.59 9.46
C VAL A 84 0.69 -26.23 10.06
N GLY A 85 -0.33 -25.42 10.32
CA GLY A 85 -1.60 -25.85 10.86
C GLY A 85 -2.68 -24.83 10.52
N TYR A 86 -3.93 -25.27 10.58
CA TYR A 86 -5.07 -24.35 10.49
C TYR A 86 -5.09 -23.48 11.75
N THR A 87 -5.31 -22.18 11.55
CA THR A 87 -5.56 -21.22 12.64
C THR A 87 -6.94 -21.43 13.23
#